data_AF-G5BMN8-F1
#
_entry.id   AF-G5BMN8-F1
#
_cell.length_a   1.000
_cell.length_b   1.000
_cell.length_c   1.000
_cell.angle_alpha   90.00
_cell.angle_beta   90.00
_cell.angle_gamma   90.00
#
_symmetry.space_group_name_H-M   'P 1'
#
loop_
_entity.id
_entity.type
_entity.pdbx_description
1 polymer ?
#
loop_
_entity_poly.entity_id
_entity_poly.type
_entity_poly.pdbx_seq_one_letter_code
_entity_poly.pdbx_strand_id
1 'polypeptide(L)' 'MDQDMLFIYSHYKQATVGDINTEQPGMLDLKGKAKWNAWNQLKETSKESAMKAYIDKVEELKNKHGM' A
#
# COMPACT_ATOMS: atom_id res chain seq x y z
N MET A 1 10.39 -3.09 -6.59
CA MET A 1 8.96 -3.39 -6.82
C MET A 1 8.37 -2.18 -7.52
N ASP A 2 7.43 -2.36 -8.43
CA ASP A 2 6.79 -1.24 -9.13
C ASP A 2 6.08 -0.30 -8.12
N GLN A 3 6.13 1.01 -8.36
CA GLN A 3 5.59 2.03 -7.46
C GLN A 3 4.06 1.91 -7.34
N ASP A 4 3.37 1.59 -8.44
CA ASP A 4 1.93 1.39 -8.45
C ASP A 4 1.57 0.15 -7.59
N MET A 5 2.37 -0.91 -7.66
CA MET A 5 2.17 -2.11 -6.84
C MET A 5 2.43 -1.86 -5.33
N LEU A 6 3.40 -1.01 -4.99
CA LEU A 6 3.64 -0.60 -3.60
C LEU A 6 2.46 0.21 -3.05
N PHE A 7 1.92 1.12 -3.86
CA PHE A 7 0.77 1.94 -3.49
C PHE A 7 -0.47 1.09 -3.23
N ILE A 8 -0.80 0.18 -4.16
CA ILE A 8 -1.92 -0.76 -4.02
C ILE A 8 -1.76 -1.60 -2.76
N TYR A 9 -0.57 -2.15 -2.52
CA TYR A 9 -0.30 -2.94 -1.31
C TYR A 9 -0.49 -2.14 -0.03
N SER A 10 0.13 -0.96 0.09
CA SER A 10 0.09 -0.18 1.33
C SER A 10 -1.31 0.31 1.66
N HIS A 11 -2.05 0.83 0.68
CA HIS A 11 -3.40 1.32 0.87
C HIS A 11 -4.39 0.19 1.14
N TYR A 12 -4.22 -0.98 0.50
CA TYR A 12 -5.01 -2.16 0.83
C TYR A 12 -4.81 -2.59 2.29
N LYS A 13 -3.55 -2.64 2.76
CA LYS A 13 -3.24 -2.99 4.14
C LYS A 13 -3.80 -1.95 5.12
N GLN A 14 -3.64 -0.66 4.85
CA GLN A 14 -4.19 0.40 5.69
C GLN A 14 -5.73 0.40 5.71
N ALA A 15 -6.39 0.17 4.57
CA ALA A 15 -7.85 0.12 4.48
C ALA A 15 -8.46 -1.08 5.23
N THR A 16 -7.80 -2.23 5.23
CA THR A 16 -8.32 -3.47 5.82
C THR A 16 -7.89 -3.65 7.29
N VAL A 17 -6.60 -3.48 7.55
CA VAL A 17 -6.00 -3.68 8.88
C VAL A 17 -6.03 -2.38 9.68
N GLY A 18 -5.70 -1.26 9.06
CA GLY A 18 -5.37 0.00 9.73
C GLY A 18 -3.86 0.16 9.85
N ASP A 19 -3.44 0.87 10.89
CA ASP A 19 -2.02 1.12 11.15
C ASP A 19 -1.19 -0.16 11.21
N ILE A 20 0.05 -0.04 10.74
CA ILE A 20 1.00 -1.14 10.70
C ILE A 20 1.22 -1.74 12.09
N ASN A 21 1.17 -3.07 12.16
CA ASN A 21 1.21 -3.83 13.41
C ASN A 21 2.18 -5.03 13.34
N THR A 22 3.07 -5.05 12.35
CA THR A 22 4.07 -6.10 12.16
C THR A 22 5.48 -5.56 12.34
N GLU A 23 6.42 -6.41 12.74
CA GLU A 23 7.83 -6.05 12.81
C GLU A 23 8.42 -5.76 11.42
N GLN A 24 9.48 -4.94 11.38
CA GLN A 24 10.16 -4.62 10.14
C GLN A 24 10.96 -5.83 9.64
N PRO A 25 10.84 -6.21 8.34
CA PRO A 25 11.62 -7.30 7.76
C PRO A 25 13.14 -7.05 7.83
N GLY A 26 13.91 -8.14 7.88
CA GLY A 26 15.37 -8.10 7.90
C GLY A 26 15.99 -7.46 6.65
N MET A 27 17.23 -6.98 6.76
CA MET A 27 17.89 -6.18 5.70
C MET A 27 18.05 -6.90 4.35
N LEU A 28 18.10 -8.23 4.35
CA LEU A 28 18.21 -9.03 3.12
C LEU A 28 16.87 -9.22 2.39
N ASP A 29 15.74 -9.00 3.08
CA ASP A 29 14.41 -9.02 2.47
C ASP A 29 14.03 -7.63 1.92
N LEU A 30 14.64 -7.28 0.79
CA LEU A 30 14.43 -5.99 0.13
C LEU A 30 12.96 -5.77 -0.27
N LYS A 31 12.25 -6.84 -0.67
CA LYS A 31 10.85 -6.75 -1.10
C LYS A 31 9.91 -6.56 0.10
N GLY A 32 10.08 -7.35 1.15
CA GLY A 32 9.33 -7.20 2.39
C GLY A 32 9.58 -5.83 3.02
N LYS A 33 10.84 -5.37 3.07
CA LYS A 33 11.18 -4.04 3.60
C LYS A 33 10.51 -2.92 2.80
N ALA A 34 10.48 -3.01 1.47
CA ALA A 34 9.79 -2.03 0.64
C ALA A 34 8.28 -1.98 0.92
N LYS A 35 7.63 -3.14 1.01
CA LYS A 35 6.21 -3.28 1.37
C LYS A 35 5.91 -2.73 2.75
N TRP A 36 6.71 -3.12 3.74
CA TRP A 36 6.58 -2.67 5.13
C TRP A 36 6.73 -1.16 5.23
N ASN A 37 7.76 -0.59 4.59
CA ASN A 37 7.98 0.86 4.58
C ASN A 37 6.81 1.61 3.94
N ALA A 38 6.28 1.14 2.81
CA ALA A 38 5.14 1.76 2.15
C ALA A 38 3.87 1.75 3.01
N TRP A 39 3.61 0.66 3.75
CA TRP A 39 2.48 0.62 4.70
C TRP A 39 2.74 1.48 5.94
N ASN A 40 3.95 1.45 6.50
CA ASN A 40 4.32 2.27 7.66
C ASN A 40 4.19 3.78 7.39
N GLN A 41 4.41 4.22 6.15
CA GLN A 41 4.20 5.62 5.75
C GLN A 41 2.74 6.08 5.82
N LEU A 42 1.78 5.17 5.83
CA LEU A 42 0.35 5.47 5.92
C LEU A 42 -0.19 5.42 7.36
N LYS A 43 0.67 5.28 8.37
CA LYS A 43 0.25 5.30 9.77
C LYS A 43 -0.58 6.56 10.07
N GLU A 44 -1.62 6.42 10.88
CA GLU A 44 -2.61 7.45 11.21
C GLU A 44 -3.57 7.81 10.06
N THR A 45 -3.41 7.24 8.86
CA THR A 45 -4.40 7.38 7.79
C THR A 45 -5.63 6.54 8.13
N SER A 46 -6.83 7.15 8.09
CA SER A 46 -8.06 6.41 8.34
C SER A 46 -8.29 5.30 7.29
N LYS A 47 -8.96 4.22 7.69
CA LYS A 47 -9.32 3.12 6.79
C LYS A 47 -10.11 3.61 5.58
N GLU A 48 -11.01 4.57 5.80
CA GLU A 48 -11.85 5.17 4.75
C GLU A 48 -11.01 5.97 3.74
N SER A 49 -10.09 6.81 4.22
CA SER A 49 -9.19 7.57 3.35
C SER A 49 -8.28 6.65 2.52
N ALA A 50 -7.73 5.62 3.17
CA ALA A 50 -6.91 4.62 2.48
C ALA A 50 -7.71 3.84 1.42
N MET A 51 -8.97 3.49 1.71
CA MET A 51 -9.86 2.80 0.77
C MET A 51 -10.18 3.66 -0.44
N LYS A 52 -10.47 4.96 -0.23
CA LYS A 52 -10.73 5.90 -1.32
C LYS A 52 -9.52 6.01 -2.25
N ALA A 53 -8.34 6.25 -1.68
CA ALA A 53 -7.10 6.34 -2.45
C ALA A 53 -6.77 5.04 -3.19
N TYR A 54 -7.06 3.87 -2.60
CA TYR A 54 -6.92 2.57 -3.27
C TYR A 54 -7.82 2.48 -4.51
N ILE A 55 -9.11 2.83 -4.38
CA ILE A 55 -10.09 2.78 -5.48
C ILE A 55 -9.66 3.73 -6.61
N ASP A 56 -9.31 4.97 -6.25
CA ASP A 56 -8.87 5.99 -7.22
C ASP A 56 -7.65 5.48 -8.03
N LYS A 57 -6.68 4.85 -7.36
CA LYS A 57 -5.50 4.29 -8.01
C LYS A 57 -5.84 3.08 -8.90
N VAL A 58 -6.75 2.21 -8.49
CA VAL A 58 -7.17 1.07 -9.32
C VAL A 58 -7.86 1.56 -10.59
N GLU A 59 -8.72 2.58 -10.51
CA GLU A 59 -9.36 3.16 -11.70
C GLU A 59 -8.33 3.84 -12.63
N GLU A 60 -7.34 4.56 -12.08
CA GLU A 60 -6.21 5.08 -12.87
C GLU A 60 -5.47 3.96 -13.62
N LEU A 61 -5.18 2.85 -12.94
CA LEU A 61 -4.45 1.73 -13.53
C LEU A 61 -5.28 0.98 -14.59
N LYS A 62 -6.60 0.82 -14.39
CA LYS A 62 -7.50 0.24 -15.40
C LYS A 62 -7.46 1.06 -16.68
N ASN A 63 -7.56 2.38 -16.56
CA ASN A 63 -7.48 3.30 -17.71
C ASN A 63 -6.11 3.24 -18.40
N LYS A 64 -5.01 3.21 -17.63
CA LYS A 64 -3.63 3.14 -18.15
C LYS A 64 -3.34 1.83 -18.90
N HIS A 65 -3.96 0.74 -18.48
CA HIS A 65 -3.76 -0.59 -19.07
C HIS A 65 -4.87 -1.01 -20.05
N GLY A 66 -5.86 -0.14 -20.31
CA GLY A 66 -6.89 -0.32 -21.34
C GLY A 66 -7.90 -1.43 -21.02
N MET A 67 -8.25 -1.62 -19.75
CA MET A 67 -9.30 -2.55 -19.32
C MET A 67 -10.70 -1.91 -19.31
#